data_AF-A0A7T1ICE0-F1
#
_entry.id   AF-A0A7T1ICE0-F1
#
_cell.length_a   1.000
_cell.length_b   1.000
_cell.length_c   1.000
_cell.angle_alpha   90.00
_cell.angle_beta   90.00
_cell.angle_gamma   90.00
#
_symmetry.space_group_name_H-M   'P 1'
#
loop_
_entity.id
_entity.type
_entity.pdbx_description
1 polymer ?
#
loop_
_entity_poly.entity_id
_entity_poly.type
_entity_poly.pdbx_seq_one_letter_code
_entity_poly.pdbx_strand_id
1 'polypeptide(L)'
;MAHRVLTETAVSISEHKKNPMATVAAGEGMAVAVLNRNEPAFYCVPAKAYEELMDLVEDLELGRIADARLADGQEPLRVSLDEL
;
A
#
# COMPACT_ATOMS: atom_id res chain seq x y z
N MET A 1 -9.78 -6.43 -23.68
CA MET A 1 -10.24 -7.29 -22.57
C MET A 1 -10.62 -6.41 -21.40
N ALA A 2 -11.32 -6.93 -20.38
CA ALA A 2 -11.56 -6.16 -19.16
C ALA A 2 -10.32 -6.25 -18.25
N HIS A 3 -9.85 -5.11 -17.75
CA HIS A 3 -8.71 -5.04 -16.83
C HIS A 3 -9.22 -4.53 -15.47
N ARG A 4 -8.76 -5.15 -14.39
CA ARG A 4 -9.03 -4.65 -13.03
C ARG A 4 -8.07 -3.49 -12.75
N VAL A 5 -8.63 -2.32 -12.48
CA VAL A 5 -7.89 -1.11 -12.08
C VAL A 5 -8.27 -0.78 -10.64
N LEU A 6 -7.28 -0.54 -9.79
CA LEU A 6 -7.43 -0.32 -8.34
C LEU A 6 -7.27 1.16 -7.95
N THR A 7 -7.53 2.04 -8.90
CA THR A 7 -7.51 3.50 -8.71
C THR A 7 -8.49 4.14 -9.67
N GLU A 8 -8.89 5.36 -9.38
CA GLU A 8 -9.78 6.18 -10.19
C GLU A 8 -9.01 6.99 -11.26
N THR A 9 -7.68 7.12 -11.12
CA THR A 9 -6.84 7.93 -12.01
C THR A 9 -5.95 7.05 -12.88
N ALA A 10 -5.97 7.26 -14.20
CA ALA A 10 -5.07 6.60 -15.13
C ALA A 10 -4.45 7.58 -16.12
N VAL A 11 -3.20 7.32 -16.52
CA VAL A 11 -2.49 8.07 -17.57
C VAL A 11 -1.81 7.13 -18.55
N SER A 12 -1.56 7.58 -19.77
CA SER A 12 -0.75 6.81 -20.70
C SER A 12 0.73 6.80 -20.29
N ILE A 13 1.46 5.75 -20.68
CA ILE A 13 2.91 5.66 -20.49
C ILE A 13 3.66 6.80 -21.21
N SER A 14 3.08 7.34 -22.29
CA SER A 14 3.62 8.50 -23.01
C SER A 14 3.51 9.79 -22.19
N GLU A 15 2.35 10.04 -21.55
CA GLU A 15 2.16 11.17 -20.65
C GLU A 15 3.05 11.06 -19.42
N HIS A 16 3.14 9.87 -18.83
CA HIS A 16 4.02 9.61 -17.71
C HIS A 16 5.48 9.89 -18.04
N LYS A 17 5.98 9.41 -19.18
CA LYS A 17 7.35 9.70 -19.63
C LYS A 17 7.59 11.19 -19.88
N LYS A 18 6.58 11.93 -20.34
CA LYS A 18 6.70 13.37 -20.62
C LYS A 18 6.84 14.17 -19.33
N ASN A 19 6.09 13.83 -18.29
CA ASN A 19 6.18 14.50 -16.99
C ASN A 19 5.78 13.55 -15.84
N PRO A 20 6.73 12.78 -15.29
CA PRO A 20 6.45 11.83 -14.22
C PRO A 20 5.87 12.47 -12.96
N MET A 21 6.28 13.71 -12.66
CA MET A 21 5.80 14.44 -11.47
C MET A 21 4.36 14.91 -11.62
N ALA A 22 3.94 15.29 -12.82
CA ALA A 22 2.54 15.57 -13.09
C ALA A 22 1.66 14.30 -12.94
N THR A 23 2.18 13.13 -13.31
CA THR A 23 1.48 11.85 -13.05
C THR A 23 1.29 11.62 -11.56
N VAL A 24 2.32 11.81 -10.74
CA VAL A 24 2.21 11.66 -9.29
C VAL A 24 1.18 12.65 -8.71
N ALA A 25 1.22 13.90 -9.14
CA ALA A 25 0.30 14.93 -8.67
C ALA A 25 -1.17 14.66 -9.06
N ALA A 26 -1.42 14.08 -10.23
CA ALA A 26 -2.76 13.70 -10.69
C ALA A 26 -3.42 12.61 -9.83
N GLY A 27 -2.64 11.89 -9.03
CA GLY A 27 -3.15 10.91 -8.08
C GLY A 27 -3.71 11.53 -6.82
N GLU A 28 -3.47 12.82 -6.55
CA GLU A 28 -3.94 13.51 -5.33
C GLU A 28 -3.60 12.75 -4.02
N GLY A 29 -2.41 12.15 -3.99
CA GLY A 29 -1.95 11.31 -2.87
C GLY A 29 -2.29 9.82 -3.01
N MET A 30 -3.16 9.45 -3.95
CA MET A 30 -3.48 8.08 -4.31
C MET A 30 -2.62 7.56 -5.47
N ALA A 31 -2.68 6.25 -5.71
CA ALA A 31 -1.99 5.62 -6.84
C ALA A 31 -2.57 6.07 -8.19
N VAL A 32 -1.74 6.12 -9.23
CA VAL A 32 -2.17 6.36 -10.62
C VAL A 32 -1.82 5.17 -11.50
N ALA A 33 -2.79 4.66 -12.25
CA ALA A 33 -2.54 3.56 -13.19
C ALA A 33 -1.82 4.10 -14.43
N VAL A 34 -0.66 3.53 -14.76
CA VAL A 34 0.07 3.86 -15.98
C VAL A 34 -0.25 2.82 -17.04
N LEU A 35 -0.85 3.27 -18.15
CA LEU A 35 -1.35 2.42 -19.21
C LEU A 35 -0.33 2.31 -20.36
N ASN A 36 -0.09 1.10 -20.85
CA ASN A 36 0.63 0.86 -22.09
C ASN A 36 -0.31 0.18 -23.10
N ARG A 37 -0.52 0.79 -24.28
CA ARG A 37 -1.50 0.30 -25.28
C ARG A 37 -2.90 0.05 -24.70
N ASN A 38 -3.38 0.96 -23.83
CA ASN A 38 -4.65 0.88 -23.09
C ASN A 38 -4.76 -0.26 -22.07
N GLU A 39 -3.64 -0.91 -21.74
CA GLU A 39 -3.59 -1.95 -20.70
C GLU A 39 -2.82 -1.40 -19.48
N PRO A 40 -3.33 -1.58 -18.24
CA PRO A 40 -2.60 -1.18 -17.04
C PRO A 40 -1.27 -1.93 -16.94
N ALA A 41 -0.15 -1.20 -17.00
CA ALA A 41 1.19 -1.79 -16.94
C ALA A 41 1.76 -1.78 -15.51
N PHE A 42 1.57 -0.67 -14.79
CA PHE A 42 1.98 -0.53 -13.39
C PHE A 42 1.19 0.61 -12.70
N TYR A 43 1.32 0.71 -11.38
CA TYR A 43 0.83 1.84 -10.60
C TYR A 43 1.98 2.76 -10.22
N CYS A 44 1.82 4.06 -10.45
CA CYS A 44 2.65 5.09 -9.88
C CYS A 44 2.07 5.47 -8.51
N VAL A 45 2.74 5.06 -7.43
CA VAL A 45 2.29 5.29 -6.05
C VAL A 45 3.16 6.39 -5.42
N PRO A 46 2.58 7.47 -4.86
CA PRO A 46 3.35 8.48 -4.14
C PRO A 46 4.13 7.87 -2.97
N ALA A 47 5.32 8.39 -2.67
CA ALA A 47 6.20 7.84 -1.64
C ALA A 47 5.50 7.68 -0.27
N LYS A 48 4.85 8.74 0.20
CA LYS A 48 4.10 8.73 1.47
C LYS A 48 3.01 7.64 1.51
N ALA A 49 2.25 7.49 0.43
CA ALA A 49 1.20 6.47 0.36
C ALA A 49 1.78 5.05 0.31
N TYR A 50 2.96 4.88 -0.30
CA TYR A 50 3.66 3.60 -0.29
C TYR A 50 4.24 3.27 1.08
N GLU A 51 4.79 4.25 1.80
CA GLU A 51 5.25 4.10 3.18
C GLU A 51 4.10 3.69 4.10
N GLU A 52 2.97 4.41 4.06
CA GLU A 52 1.76 4.07 4.83
C GLU A 52 1.22 2.67 4.50
N LEU A 53 1.28 2.26 3.22
CA LEU A 53 0.90 0.91 2.81
C LEU A 53 1.84 -0.16 3.41
N MET A 54 3.15 0.12 3.47
CA MET A 54 4.12 -0.81 4.03
C MET A 54 3.97 -0.95 5.54
N ASP A 55 3.72 0.15 6.26
CA ASP A 55 3.43 0.13 7.69
C ASP A 55 2.21 -0.74 7.99
N LEU A 56 1.13 -0.62 7.21
CA LEU A 56 -0.06 -1.47 7.36
C LEU A 56 0.21 -2.95 7.10
N VAL A 57 1.14 -3.29 6.20
CA VAL A 57 1.53 -4.68 5.94
C VAL A 57 2.31 -5.25 7.12
N GLU A 58 3.24 -4.47 7.69
CA GLU A 58 3.98 -4.85 8.89
C GLU A 58 3.04 -5.05 10.09
N ASP A 59 2.12 -4.12 10.33
CA ASP A 59 1.11 -4.22 11.38
C ASP A 59 0.24 -5.47 11.23
N LEU A 60 -0.11 -5.85 9.99
CA LEU A 60 -0.87 -7.08 9.74
C LEU A 60 -0.08 -8.34 10.10
N GLU A 61 1.23 -8.36 9.85
CA GLU A 61 2.09 -9.48 10.25
C GLU A 61 2.23 -9.57 11.77
N LEU A 62 2.44 -8.43 12.45
CA LEU A 62 2.46 -8.37 13.90
C LEU A 62 1.13 -8.78 14.52
N GLY A 63 0.01 -8.34 13.94
CA GLY A 63 -1.34 -8.73 14.36
C GLY A 63 -1.55 -10.24 14.28
N ARG A 64 -1.10 -10.89 13.20
CA ARG A 64 -1.16 -12.37 13.08
C ARG A 64 -0.36 -13.09 14.16
N ILE A 65 0.81 -12.55 14.53
CA ILE A 65 1.62 -13.12 15.62
C ILE A 65 0.91 -12.94 16.97
N ALA A 66 0.34 -11.77 17.22
CA ALA A 66 -0.42 -11.50 18.42
C ALA A 66 -1.63 -12.44 18.54
N ASP A 67 -2.41 -12.59 17.47
CA ASP A 67 -3.55 -13.50 17.41
C ASP A 67 -3.14 -14.96 17.65
N ALA A 68 -2.03 -15.40 17.05
CA ALA A 68 -1.51 -16.75 17.23
C ALA A 68 -1.10 -17.03 18.70
N ARG A 69 -0.46 -16.04 19.36
CA ARG A 69 -0.10 -16.14 20.79
C ARG A 69 -1.33 -16.13 21.69
N LEU A 70 -2.32 -15.28 21.40
CA LEU A 70 -3.58 -15.29 22.16
C LEU A 70 -4.33 -16.62 22.04
N ALA A 71 -4.15 -17.33 20.92
CA ALA A 71 -4.77 -18.62 20.67
C ALA A 71 -3.94 -19.84 21.15
N ASP A 72 -2.72 -19.64 21.67
CA ASP A 72 -1.82 -20.75 22.04
C ASP A 72 -2.17 -21.44 23.38
N GLY A 73 -3.13 -20.88 24.12
CA GLY A 73 -3.64 -21.42 25.38
C GLY A 73 -2.83 -21.04 26.63
N GLN A 74 -1.78 -20.23 26.49
CA GLN A 74 -1.06 -19.67 27.63
C GLN A 74 -1.89 -18.57 28.31
N GLU A 75 -1.83 -18.51 29.64
CA GLU A 75 -2.52 -17.47 30.41
C GLU A 75 -1.76 -16.14 30.28
N PRO A 76 -2.41 -15.03 29.88
CA PRO A 76 -1.75 -13.74 29.73
C PRO A 76 -1.13 -13.26 31.05
N LEU A 77 0.17 -12.96 31.04
CA LEU A 77 0.85 -12.36 32.19
C LEU A 77 0.73 -10.84 32.14
N ARG A 78 0.12 -10.25 33.17
CA ARG A 78 0.09 -8.79 33.34
C ARG A 78 1.45 -8.30 33.85
N VAL A 79 2.04 -7.35 33.12
CA VAL A 79 3.29 -6.67 33.47
C VAL A 79 3.11 -5.15 33.40
N SER A 80 3.92 -4.39 34.14
CA SER A 80 4.01 -2.93 33.99
C SER A 80 5.25 -2.53 33.18
N LEU A 81 5.21 -1.36 32.53
CA LEU A 81 6.35 -0.86 31.74
C LEU A 81 7.59 -0.57 32.60
N ASP A 82 7.40 -0.25 33.88
CA ASP A 82 8.49 0.02 34.83
C ASP A 82 9.22 -1.26 35.29
N GLU A 83 8.68 -2.44 34.95
CA GLU A 83 9.21 -3.76 35.34
C GLU A 83 9.89 -4.50 34.17
N LEU A 84 10.05 -3.84 33.01
CA LEU A 84 10.70 -4.37 31.80
C LEU A 84 12.21 -4.07 31.74
#